data_AF-A0A924WUT3-F1
#
_entry.id   AF-A0A924WUT3-F1
#
_cell.length_a   1.000
_cell.length_b   1.000
_cell.length_c   1.000
_cell.angle_alpha   90.00
_cell.angle_beta   90.00
_cell.angle_gamma   90.00
#
_symmetry.space_group_name_H-M   'P 1'
#
loop_
_entity.id
_entity.type
_entity.pdbx_description
1 polymer ?
#
loop_
_entity_poly.entity_id
_entity_poly.type
_entity_poly.pdbx_seq_one_letter_code
_entity_poly.pdbx_strand_id
1 'polypeptide(L)'
;RIITIHRSKGLEFPVVIIPDLGKGMNLRDGDTRLLTDDSVGIAARVVDAEREIHYATVATVVAKESMRRKGIAEELRVLYVAATRAREHLILVGTQTQEMLDAWDENWTDHRGPIPPGEVLRAGSMLDWLGPVAAAIGGETPGAIQRTFHTIADLEAAGTDILRHGGTTKIDPRVVAMQLIEPTPLLTVAPTDEVTEMIARLEQTYQFTAKTKVPAAASVTARTKSGRTAPRGGPGTQPSVIFNPVLRLPRYISGATTISAADKGNITHTVLQRLDFSRPCDQTDLMQQCDEMANRRFLRREQIASVDFGAITWFLDTPTGRKLRNCTKLLRELDLTFAAPAEADATGDQLRINSTDDPRDSVMVRGRIDAVIVEPDNLAIIDYKTDRIPASGVSDRAEFYTPQIEAYRANLRRMTGITRVDASLVFLSPRIVWDAPIVERS
;
A
#
# COMPACT_ATOMS: atom_id res chain seq x y z
N ARG A 1 -22.28 -18.52 -11.43
CA ARG A 1 -22.57 -18.09 -10.03
C ARG A 1 -22.44 -16.57 -10.00
N ILE A 2 -23.41 -15.84 -9.44
CA ILE A 2 -23.30 -14.38 -9.26
C ILE A 2 -22.95 -14.15 -7.79
N ILE A 3 -21.84 -13.47 -7.55
CA ILE A 3 -21.36 -13.15 -6.20
C ILE A 3 -20.81 -11.73 -6.18
N THR A 4 -20.84 -11.10 -5.01
CA THR A 4 -20.21 -9.78 -4.84
C THR A 4 -18.69 -9.91 -4.85
N ILE A 5 -18.00 -8.87 -5.30
CA ILE A 5 -16.53 -8.84 -5.37
C ILE A 5 -15.91 -9.14 -4.00
N HIS A 6 -16.47 -8.57 -2.93
CA HIS A 6 -16.03 -8.83 -1.55
C HIS A 6 -16.11 -10.31 -1.15
N ARG A 7 -17.19 -11.01 -1.53
CA ARG A 7 -17.34 -12.46 -1.26
C ARG A 7 -16.44 -13.33 -2.13
N SER A 8 -15.93 -12.81 -3.24
CA SER A 8 -15.02 -13.54 -4.13
C SER A 8 -13.56 -13.59 -3.62
N LYS A 9 -13.23 -12.80 -2.59
CA LYS A 9 -11.86 -12.70 -2.07
C LYS A 9 -11.34 -14.06 -1.60
N GLY A 10 -10.21 -14.48 -2.14
CA GLY A 10 -9.59 -15.78 -1.84
C GLY A 10 -10.14 -16.95 -2.67
N LEU A 11 -11.13 -16.71 -3.52
CA LEU A 11 -11.63 -17.69 -4.50
C LEU A 11 -11.02 -17.41 -5.87
N GLU A 12 -10.99 -18.42 -6.72
CA GLU A 12 -10.57 -18.31 -8.12
C GLU A 12 -11.51 -19.11 -9.01
N PHE A 13 -11.71 -18.63 -10.23
CA PHE A 13 -12.61 -19.25 -11.22
C PHE A 13 -11.92 -19.33 -12.59
N PRO A 14 -12.18 -20.38 -13.40
CA PRO A 14 -11.63 -20.47 -14.75
C PRO A 14 -11.97 -19.24 -15.60
N VAL A 15 -13.24 -18.83 -15.57
CA VAL A 15 -13.75 -17.66 -16.31
C VAL A 15 -14.42 -16.70 -15.33
N VAL A 16 -14.08 -15.41 -15.42
CA VAL A 16 -14.70 -14.33 -14.65
C VAL A 16 -15.23 -13.27 -15.58
N ILE A 17 -16.47 -12.82 -15.33
CA ILE A 17 -17.12 -11.73 -16.04
C ILE A 17 -17.35 -10.60 -15.04
N ILE A 18 -16.83 -9.41 -15.33
CA ILE A 18 -17.06 -8.21 -14.53
C ILE A 18 -17.96 -7.26 -15.34
N PRO A 19 -19.27 -7.22 -15.03
CA PRO A 19 -20.20 -6.32 -15.71
C PRO A 19 -20.16 -4.92 -15.12
N ASP A 20 -20.79 -3.99 -15.85
CA ASP A 20 -21.14 -2.64 -15.38
C ASP A 20 -19.93 -1.75 -15.01
N LEU A 21 -18.80 -1.93 -15.70
CA LEU A 21 -17.57 -1.17 -15.43
C LEU A 21 -17.67 0.33 -15.77
N GLY A 22 -18.62 0.71 -16.61
CA GLY A 22 -18.91 2.11 -16.98
C GLY A 22 -19.72 2.87 -15.92
N LYS A 23 -20.20 2.19 -14.88
CA LYS A 23 -20.93 2.83 -13.80
C LYS A 23 -20.05 3.82 -13.04
N GLY A 24 -20.59 5.03 -12.83
CA GLY A 24 -19.93 6.05 -12.02
C GLY A 24 -19.70 5.58 -10.58
N MET A 25 -18.47 5.73 -10.10
CA MET A 25 -18.08 5.48 -8.71
C MET A 25 -18.83 6.43 -7.77
N ASN A 26 -19.32 5.92 -6.65
CA ASN A 26 -20.06 6.74 -5.70
C ASN A 26 -19.10 7.52 -4.77
N LEU A 27 -18.61 8.67 -5.24
CA LEU A 27 -17.68 9.54 -4.51
C LEU A 27 -18.39 10.70 -3.78
N ARG A 28 -19.71 10.58 -3.53
CA ARG A 28 -20.57 11.68 -3.07
C ARG A 28 -20.56 11.96 -1.56
N ASP A 29 -19.87 11.16 -0.75
CA ASP A 29 -19.81 11.35 0.71
C ASP A 29 -19.14 12.66 1.14
N GLY A 30 -18.51 13.40 0.23
CA GLY A 30 -17.80 14.66 0.50
C GLY A 30 -18.63 15.96 0.40
N ASP A 31 -19.95 15.90 0.21
CA ASP A 31 -20.78 17.10 -0.02
C ASP A 31 -21.67 17.54 1.15
N THR A 32 -21.48 16.95 2.33
CA THR A 32 -22.16 17.33 3.56
C THR A 32 -21.60 18.63 4.17
N ARG A 33 -22.39 19.26 5.06
CA ARG A 33 -21.98 20.47 5.80
C ARG A 33 -20.85 20.21 6.80
N LEU A 34 -20.74 18.96 7.24
CA LEU A 34 -19.74 18.45 8.17
C LEU A 34 -19.10 17.20 7.57
N LEU A 35 -17.78 17.21 7.48
CA LEU A 35 -16.96 16.10 7.03
C LEU A 35 -16.10 15.60 8.18
N THR A 36 -15.90 14.30 8.24
CA THR A 36 -14.99 13.65 9.19
C THR A 36 -13.92 12.89 8.42
N ASP A 37 -12.66 13.13 8.75
CA ASP A 37 -11.52 12.43 8.15
C ASP A 37 -10.46 12.18 9.22
N ASP A 38 -9.87 10.98 9.24
CA ASP A 38 -8.91 10.58 10.28
C ASP A 38 -7.68 11.49 10.38
N SER A 39 -7.32 12.19 9.30
CA SER A 39 -6.15 13.08 9.25
C SER A 39 -6.48 14.54 9.52
N VAL A 40 -7.69 14.99 9.14
CA VAL A 40 -8.14 16.39 9.26
C VAL A 40 -9.04 16.60 10.48
N GLY A 41 -9.55 15.52 11.08
CA GLY A 41 -10.53 15.54 12.15
C GLY A 41 -11.92 15.92 11.62
N ILE A 42 -12.48 17.00 12.15
CA ILE A 42 -13.79 17.53 11.76
C ILE A 42 -13.59 18.75 10.87
N ALA A 43 -14.17 18.73 9.68
CA ALA A 43 -14.15 19.84 8.73
C ALA A 43 -15.58 20.31 8.44
N ALA A 44 -15.89 21.56 8.81
CA ALA A 44 -17.19 22.18 8.59
C ALA A 44 -17.13 23.27 7.52
N ARG A 45 -18.20 23.41 6.74
CA ARG A 45 -18.40 24.58 5.88
C ARG A 45 -18.72 25.79 6.75
N VAL A 46 -18.25 26.98 6.34
CA VAL A 46 -18.70 28.21 6.99
C VAL A 46 -20.14 28.46 6.54
N VAL A 47 -20.99 28.77 7.51
CA VAL A 47 -22.35 29.26 7.30
C VAL A 47 -22.35 30.73 7.69
N ASP A 48 -22.47 31.60 6.70
CA ASP A 48 -22.65 33.03 6.89
C ASP A 48 -24.15 33.32 6.89
N ALA A 49 -24.71 33.47 8.09
CA ALA A 49 -26.14 33.66 8.28
C ALA A 49 -26.62 35.05 7.83
N GLU A 50 -25.76 36.08 7.87
CA GLU A 50 -26.12 37.43 7.44
C GLU A 50 -26.24 37.52 5.92
N ARG A 51 -25.39 36.75 5.20
CA ARG A 51 -25.35 36.73 3.73
C ARG A 51 -26.10 35.56 3.12
N GLU A 52 -26.68 34.68 3.94
CA GLU A 52 -27.36 33.45 3.52
C GLU A 52 -26.53 32.54 2.60
N ILE A 53 -25.20 32.55 2.76
CA ILE A 53 -24.29 31.73 1.97
C ILE A 53 -23.59 30.70 2.83
N HIS A 54 -23.22 29.59 2.19
CA HIS A 54 -22.32 28.60 2.76
C HIS A 54 -21.17 28.35 1.79
N TYR A 55 -19.96 28.29 2.31
CA TYR A 55 -18.77 28.09 1.49
C TYR A 55 -17.77 27.15 2.15
N ALA A 56 -16.98 26.51 1.31
CA ALA A 56 -15.98 25.55 1.75
C ALA A 56 -14.85 26.27 2.51
N THR A 57 -14.52 25.76 3.69
CA THR A 57 -13.26 26.09 4.38
C THR A 57 -12.10 25.33 3.76
N VAL A 58 -10.87 25.79 3.99
CA VAL A 58 -9.67 25.04 3.63
C VAL A 58 -9.72 23.61 4.21
N ALA A 59 -10.17 23.45 5.45
CA ALA A 59 -10.33 22.14 6.08
C ALA A 59 -11.31 21.25 5.30
N THR A 60 -12.46 21.78 4.85
CA THR A 60 -13.41 21.00 4.04
C THR A 60 -12.88 20.64 2.67
N VAL A 61 -12.09 21.52 2.03
CA VAL A 61 -11.46 21.21 0.74
C VAL A 61 -10.44 20.08 0.90
N VAL A 62 -9.60 20.15 1.93
CA VAL A 62 -8.59 19.11 2.21
C VAL A 62 -9.25 17.78 2.58
N ALA A 63 -10.27 17.80 3.46
CA ALA A 63 -11.01 16.61 3.84
C ALA A 63 -11.71 15.97 2.64
N LYS A 64 -12.37 16.76 1.79
CA LYS A 64 -13.03 16.28 0.57
C LYS A 64 -12.04 15.61 -0.38
N GLU A 65 -10.86 16.20 -0.58
CA GLU A 65 -9.83 15.61 -1.43
C GLU A 65 -9.21 14.34 -0.81
N SER A 66 -9.02 14.30 0.50
CA SER A 66 -8.59 13.08 1.22
C SER A 66 -9.59 11.94 1.05
N MET A 67 -10.88 12.19 1.33
CA MET A 67 -11.95 11.20 1.20
C MET A 67 -12.09 10.70 -0.24
N ARG A 68 -12.02 11.61 -1.21
CA ARG A 68 -12.07 11.25 -2.64
C ARG A 68 -10.91 10.34 -3.02
N ARG A 69 -9.67 10.64 -2.59
CA ARG A 69 -8.50 9.78 -2.81
C ARG A 69 -8.66 8.41 -2.17
N LYS A 70 -9.16 8.35 -0.93
CA LYS A 70 -9.44 7.09 -0.22
C LYS A 70 -10.49 6.25 -0.97
N GLY A 71 -11.57 6.88 -1.44
CA GLY A 71 -12.63 6.23 -2.22
C GLY A 71 -12.12 5.66 -3.54
N ILE A 72 -11.40 6.46 -4.33
CA ILE A 72 -10.77 6.02 -5.58
C ILE A 72 -9.80 4.84 -5.33
N ALA A 73 -8.98 4.94 -4.27
CA ALA A 73 -8.07 3.86 -3.92
C ALA A 73 -8.80 2.56 -3.53
N GLU A 74 -9.97 2.66 -2.90
CA GLU A 74 -10.78 1.49 -2.54
C GLU A 74 -11.43 0.86 -3.77
N GLU A 75 -12.04 1.66 -4.64
CA GLU A 75 -12.60 1.19 -5.91
C GLU A 75 -11.54 0.51 -6.78
N LEU A 76 -10.31 1.04 -6.79
CA LEU A 76 -9.18 0.42 -7.51
C LEU A 76 -8.79 -0.94 -6.90
N ARG A 77 -8.82 -1.08 -5.57
CA ARG A 77 -8.60 -2.37 -4.91
C ARG A 77 -9.71 -3.36 -5.22
N VAL A 78 -10.96 -2.90 -5.26
CA VAL A 78 -12.12 -3.72 -5.63
C VAL A 78 -11.94 -4.25 -7.06
N LEU A 79 -11.61 -3.38 -8.03
CA LEU A 79 -11.33 -3.79 -9.40
C LEU A 79 -10.18 -4.80 -9.45
N TYR A 80 -9.07 -4.53 -8.76
CA TYR A 80 -7.93 -5.45 -8.68
C TYR A 80 -8.34 -6.82 -8.16
N VAL A 81 -9.04 -6.87 -7.03
CA VAL A 81 -9.52 -8.13 -6.45
C VAL A 81 -10.39 -8.88 -7.45
N ALA A 82 -11.33 -8.20 -8.12
CA ALA A 82 -12.22 -8.82 -9.09
C ALA A 82 -11.47 -9.38 -10.30
N ALA A 83 -10.54 -8.61 -10.87
CA ALA A 83 -9.76 -9.01 -12.05
C ALA A 83 -8.86 -10.23 -11.75
N THR A 84 -8.23 -10.27 -10.57
CA THR A 84 -7.36 -11.39 -10.20
C THR A 84 -8.13 -12.64 -9.74
N ARG A 85 -9.47 -12.68 -9.84
CA ARG A 85 -10.23 -13.93 -9.59
C ARG A 85 -10.20 -14.87 -10.80
N ALA A 86 -9.82 -14.37 -11.98
CA ALA A 86 -9.76 -15.15 -13.21
C ALA A 86 -8.47 -16.00 -13.28
N ARG A 87 -8.62 -17.29 -13.59
CA ARG A 87 -7.47 -18.19 -13.85
C ARG A 87 -7.12 -18.30 -15.33
N GLU A 88 -8.13 -18.34 -16.19
CA GLU A 88 -7.95 -18.55 -17.64
C GLU A 88 -8.47 -17.36 -18.44
N HIS A 89 -9.72 -16.93 -18.20
CA HIS A 89 -10.35 -15.86 -18.97
C HIS A 89 -11.00 -14.79 -18.09
N LEU A 90 -10.73 -13.53 -18.43
CA LEU A 90 -11.34 -12.35 -17.83
C LEU A 90 -12.12 -11.58 -18.89
N ILE A 91 -13.43 -11.42 -18.68
CA ILE A 91 -14.32 -10.67 -19.55
C ILE A 91 -14.74 -9.39 -18.80
N LEU A 92 -14.41 -8.24 -19.39
CA LEU A 92 -14.69 -6.92 -18.83
C LEU A 92 -15.78 -6.27 -19.67
N VAL A 93 -16.90 -5.92 -19.04
CA VAL A 93 -18.06 -5.35 -19.74
C VAL A 93 -18.40 -4.00 -19.12
N GLY A 94 -18.51 -2.97 -19.95
CA GLY A 94 -18.92 -1.64 -19.54
C GLY A 94 -19.45 -0.85 -20.73
N THR A 95 -20.13 0.24 -20.43
CA THR A 95 -20.75 1.12 -21.43
C THR A 95 -20.09 2.48 -21.34
N GLN A 96 -19.77 3.07 -22.48
CA GLN A 96 -19.18 4.41 -22.57
C GLN A 96 -19.63 5.08 -23.89
N THR A 97 -19.54 6.41 -23.96
CA THR A 97 -19.80 7.16 -25.20
C THR A 97 -18.69 6.97 -26.22
N GLN A 98 -19.03 7.10 -27.51
CA GLN A 98 -18.06 6.95 -28.60
C GLN A 98 -16.93 7.98 -28.49
N GLU A 99 -17.26 9.22 -28.11
CA GLU A 99 -16.27 10.30 -28.00
C GLU A 99 -15.17 9.97 -26.98
N MET A 100 -15.53 9.31 -25.88
CA MET A 100 -14.56 8.92 -24.86
C MET A 100 -13.70 7.72 -25.31
N LEU A 101 -14.27 6.79 -26.07
CA LEU A 101 -13.52 5.68 -26.66
C LEU A 101 -12.45 6.20 -27.64
N ASP A 102 -12.85 7.12 -28.52
CA ASP A 102 -11.95 7.76 -29.48
C ASP A 102 -10.87 8.56 -28.75
N ALA A 103 -11.24 9.33 -27.72
CA ALA A 103 -10.30 10.07 -26.89
C ALA A 103 -9.28 9.15 -26.18
N TRP A 104 -9.65 7.94 -25.78
CA TRP A 104 -8.68 7.00 -25.23
C TRP A 104 -7.68 6.52 -26.28
N ASP A 105 -8.15 6.16 -27.47
CA ASP A 105 -7.26 5.73 -28.55
C ASP A 105 -6.31 6.85 -28.97
N GLU A 106 -6.82 8.07 -29.19
CA GLU A 106 -6.01 9.23 -29.57
C GLU A 106 -4.94 9.58 -28.52
N ASN A 107 -5.30 9.57 -27.23
CA ASN A 107 -4.39 10.06 -26.19
C ASN A 107 -3.43 8.97 -25.65
N TRP A 108 -3.73 7.69 -25.84
CA TRP A 108 -3.02 6.61 -25.14
C TRP A 108 -2.37 5.55 -26.01
N THR A 109 -2.66 5.47 -27.31
CA THR A 109 -2.12 4.41 -28.19
C THR A 109 -0.59 4.34 -28.16
N ASP A 110 0.09 5.48 -28.14
CA ASP A 110 1.55 5.57 -28.08
C ASP A 110 2.11 5.68 -26.66
N HIS A 111 1.26 5.68 -25.63
CA HIS A 111 1.72 5.81 -24.25
C HIS A 111 2.51 4.58 -23.82
N ARG A 112 3.62 4.81 -23.10
CA ARG A 112 4.48 3.75 -22.56
C ARG A 112 4.68 3.97 -21.06
N GLY A 113 4.35 2.93 -20.29
CA GLY A 113 4.51 2.93 -18.83
C GLY A 113 3.19 3.02 -18.07
N PRO A 114 3.24 3.21 -16.74
CA PRO A 114 2.04 3.27 -15.92
C PRO A 114 1.17 4.47 -16.29
N ILE A 115 -0.14 4.35 -16.07
CA ILE A 115 -1.05 5.51 -16.16
C ILE A 115 -0.61 6.55 -15.11
N PRO A 116 -0.46 7.83 -15.50
CA PRO A 116 -0.11 8.90 -14.57
C PRO A 116 -1.09 8.98 -13.38
N PRO A 117 -0.60 9.23 -12.15
CA PRO A 117 -1.47 9.30 -10.98
C PRO A 117 -2.61 10.32 -11.08
N GLY A 118 -2.39 11.41 -11.82
CA GLY A 118 -3.42 12.41 -12.09
C GLY A 118 -4.62 11.83 -12.82
N GLU A 119 -4.41 10.94 -13.79
CA GLU A 119 -5.49 10.28 -14.53
C GLU A 119 -6.19 9.22 -13.71
N VAL A 120 -5.42 8.43 -12.94
CA VAL A 120 -6.01 7.48 -11.98
C VAL A 120 -6.95 8.20 -11.02
N LEU A 121 -6.56 9.39 -10.55
CA LEU A 121 -7.37 10.21 -9.68
C LEU A 121 -8.53 10.91 -10.40
N ARG A 122 -8.50 11.11 -11.72
CA ARG A 122 -9.60 11.77 -12.46
C ARG A 122 -10.72 10.83 -12.86
N ALA A 123 -10.48 9.52 -12.84
CA ALA A 123 -11.45 8.52 -13.22
C ALA A 123 -12.79 8.68 -12.47
N GLY A 124 -13.88 8.65 -13.25
CA GLY A 124 -15.25 8.65 -12.75
C GLY A 124 -15.83 7.24 -12.64
N SER A 125 -15.31 6.28 -13.38
CA SER A 125 -15.71 4.87 -13.42
C SER A 125 -14.49 3.95 -13.44
N MET A 126 -14.70 2.64 -13.22
CA MET A 126 -13.63 1.64 -13.36
C MET A 126 -13.16 1.52 -14.82
N LEU A 127 -14.06 1.75 -15.77
CA LEU A 127 -13.73 1.71 -17.20
C LEU A 127 -12.78 2.85 -17.61
N ASP A 128 -12.81 3.98 -16.91
CA ASP A 128 -11.87 5.10 -17.15
C ASP A 128 -10.41 4.75 -16.79
N TRP A 129 -10.19 3.70 -16.00
CA TRP A 129 -8.84 3.14 -15.82
C TRP A 129 -8.49 2.12 -16.89
N LEU A 130 -9.45 1.28 -17.28
CA LEU A 130 -9.22 0.16 -18.20
C LEU A 130 -9.12 0.59 -19.66
N GLY A 131 -9.88 1.61 -20.06
CA GLY A 131 -9.91 2.15 -21.42
C GLY A 131 -8.53 2.62 -21.90
N PRO A 132 -7.88 3.55 -21.18
CA PRO A 132 -6.52 3.98 -21.50
C PRO A 132 -5.49 2.84 -21.51
N VAL A 133 -5.62 1.86 -20.60
CA VAL A 133 -4.76 0.67 -20.60
C VAL A 133 -4.96 -0.15 -21.88
N ALA A 134 -6.21 -0.38 -22.27
CA ALA A 134 -6.53 -1.17 -23.45
C ALA A 134 -6.06 -0.48 -24.74
N ALA A 135 -6.17 0.86 -24.82
CA ALA A 135 -5.63 1.67 -25.91
C ALA A 135 -4.09 1.58 -25.99
N ALA A 136 -3.39 1.79 -24.87
CA ALA A 136 -1.93 1.77 -24.82
C ALA A 136 -1.30 0.41 -25.14
N ILE A 137 -2.00 -0.69 -24.85
CA ILE A 137 -1.51 -2.06 -25.10
C ILE A 137 -1.83 -2.51 -26.54
N GLY A 138 -2.84 -1.92 -27.18
CA GLY A 138 -3.27 -2.26 -28.53
C GLY A 138 -2.18 -2.11 -29.61
N GLY A 139 -1.16 -1.28 -29.38
CA GLY A 139 -0.09 -0.98 -30.34
C GLY A 139 1.12 -1.93 -30.35
N GLU A 140 1.40 -2.70 -29.29
CA GLU A 140 2.65 -3.49 -29.16
C GLU A 140 2.45 -4.99 -28.94
N THR A 141 1.33 -5.40 -28.35
CA THR A 141 0.97 -6.82 -28.14
C THR A 141 -0.44 -7.05 -28.64
N PRO A 142 -0.61 -7.29 -29.95
CA PRO A 142 -1.90 -7.66 -30.49
C PRO A 142 -2.47 -8.86 -29.70
N GLY A 143 -3.61 -8.66 -29.03
CA GLY A 143 -4.34 -9.74 -28.34
C GLY A 143 -4.22 -9.83 -26.82
N ALA A 144 -3.45 -8.98 -26.12
CA ALA A 144 -3.42 -9.01 -24.65
C ALA A 144 -4.74 -8.57 -24.01
N ILE A 145 -5.43 -7.61 -24.62
CA ILE A 145 -6.83 -7.26 -24.32
C ILE A 145 -7.55 -7.17 -25.66
N GLN A 146 -8.42 -8.14 -25.94
CA GLN A 146 -9.30 -8.08 -27.11
C GLN A 146 -10.45 -7.12 -26.83
N ARG A 147 -10.59 -6.09 -27.67
CA ARG A 147 -11.67 -5.11 -27.59
C ARG A 147 -12.75 -5.47 -28.60
N THR A 148 -13.98 -5.60 -28.13
CA THR A 148 -15.16 -5.78 -28.98
C THR A 148 -16.15 -4.69 -28.62
N PHE A 149 -16.58 -3.93 -29.63
CA PHE A 149 -17.55 -2.87 -29.48
C PHE A 149 -18.90 -3.34 -30.02
N HIS A 150 -19.95 -3.09 -29.26
CA HIS A 150 -21.32 -3.37 -29.66
C HIS A 150 -22.11 -2.07 -29.57
N THR A 151 -22.76 -1.72 -30.67
CA THR A 151 -23.72 -0.62 -30.69
C THR A 151 -25.05 -1.07 -30.10
N ILE A 152 -25.92 -0.11 -29.78
CA ILE A 152 -27.30 -0.39 -29.36
C ILE A 152 -28.02 -1.25 -30.42
N ALA A 153 -27.81 -0.95 -31.70
CA ALA A 153 -28.42 -1.70 -32.80
C ALA A 153 -27.95 -3.16 -32.85
N ASP A 154 -26.67 -3.42 -32.56
CA ASP A 154 -26.14 -4.80 -32.48
C ASP A 154 -26.80 -5.60 -31.35
N LEU A 155 -27.06 -4.96 -30.21
CA LEU A 155 -27.71 -5.56 -29.05
C LEU A 155 -29.21 -5.83 -29.30
N GLU A 156 -29.90 -4.89 -29.95
CA GLU A 156 -31.30 -5.04 -30.37
C GLU A 156 -31.44 -6.18 -31.40
N ALA A 157 -30.54 -6.26 -32.39
CA ALA A 157 -30.52 -7.32 -33.39
C ALA A 157 -30.23 -8.71 -32.79
N ALA A 158 -29.48 -8.77 -31.68
CA ALA A 158 -29.23 -9.99 -30.93
C ALA A 158 -30.42 -10.42 -30.03
N GLY A 159 -31.52 -9.66 -30.03
CA GLY A 159 -32.72 -9.95 -29.22
C GLY A 159 -32.55 -9.61 -27.73
N THR A 160 -31.66 -8.68 -27.39
CA THR A 160 -31.45 -8.25 -26.01
C THR A 160 -32.48 -7.20 -25.61
N ASP A 161 -33.25 -7.45 -24.53
CA ASP A 161 -34.16 -6.47 -23.96
C ASP A 161 -33.37 -5.31 -23.30
N ILE A 162 -33.31 -4.17 -23.98
CA ILE A 162 -32.63 -2.97 -23.47
C ILE A 162 -33.56 -2.25 -22.48
N LEU A 163 -33.31 -2.46 -21.18
CA LEU A 163 -33.95 -1.70 -20.12
C LEU A 163 -33.37 -0.28 -20.07
N ARG A 164 -33.95 0.65 -20.83
CA ARG A 164 -33.67 2.08 -20.69
C ARG A 164 -34.18 2.55 -19.33
N HIS A 165 -33.29 2.66 -18.34
CA HIS A 165 -33.58 3.45 -17.14
C HIS A 165 -33.70 4.91 -17.58
N GLY A 166 -34.91 5.31 -17.96
CA GLY A 166 -35.25 6.71 -18.17
C GLY A 166 -35.01 7.43 -16.85
N GLY A 167 -33.91 8.20 -16.80
CA GLY A 167 -33.66 9.16 -15.74
C GLY A 167 -34.73 10.24 -15.78
N THR A 168 -35.91 9.93 -15.28
CA THR A 168 -36.84 10.97 -14.84
C THR A 168 -36.41 11.33 -13.43
N THR A 169 -35.59 12.36 -13.30
CA THR A 169 -35.53 13.13 -12.06
C THR A 169 -36.86 13.87 -11.93
N LYS A 170 -37.96 13.13 -11.69
CA LYS A 170 -39.18 13.74 -11.17
C LYS A 170 -38.83 14.14 -9.75
N ILE A 171 -38.45 15.40 -9.57
CA ILE A 171 -38.46 16.04 -8.26
C ILE A 171 -39.87 15.77 -7.71
N ASP A 172 -39.94 15.10 -6.55
CA ASP A 172 -41.21 14.78 -5.90
C ASP A 172 -42.05 16.07 -5.82
N PRO A 173 -43.32 16.10 -6.30
CA PRO A 173 -44.15 17.29 -6.24
C PRO A 173 -44.25 17.89 -4.83
N ARG A 174 -44.05 17.07 -3.79
CA ARG A 174 -43.94 17.54 -2.40
C ARG A 174 -42.72 18.44 -2.18
N VAL A 175 -41.58 18.11 -2.78
CA VAL A 175 -40.35 18.92 -2.72
C VAL A 175 -40.52 20.24 -3.47
N VAL A 176 -41.27 20.25 -4.58
CA VAL A 176 -41.63 21.49 -5.31
C VAL A 176 -42.62 22.34 -4.50
N ALA A 177 -43.48 21.71 -3.70
CA ALA A 177 -44.45 22.38 -2.83
C ALA A 177 -43.89 22.78 -1.45
N MET A 178 -42.62 22.47 -1.13
CA MET A 178 -42.00 22.91 0.12
C MET A 178 -41.72 24.42 0.03
N GLN A 179 -42.44 25.21 0.81
CA GLN A 179 -42.06 26.60 1.06
C GLN A 179 -40.78 26.62 1.90
N LEU A 180 -39.89 27.59 1.60
CA LEU A 180 -38.74 27.86 2.46
C LEU A 180 -39.26 28.06 3.89
N ILE A 181 -38.83 27.18 4.80
CA ILE A 181 -39.02 27.42 6.24
C ILE A 181 -38.10 28.60 6.55
N GLU A 182 -38.68 29.76 6.84
CA GLU A 182 -37.89 30.84 7.42
C GLU A 182 -37.24 30.30 8.70
N PRO A 183 -35.90 30.36 8.82
CA PRO A 183 -35.22 29.81 9.97
C PRO A 183 -35.72 30.54 11.20
N THR A 184 -36.52 29.85 12.02
CA THR A 184 -36.87 30.34 13.34
C THR A 184 -35.56 30.66 14.05
N PRO A 185 -35.35 31.88 14.57
CA PRO A 185 -34.12 32.22 15.27
C PRO A 185 -33.86 31.15 16.33
N LEU A 186 -32.59 30.71 16.44
CA LEU A 186 -32.16 29.73 17.42
C LEU A 186 -32.78 30.12 18.77
N LEU A 187 -33.75 29.32 19.21
CA LEU A 187 -34.42 29.52 20.47
C LEU A 187 -33.34 29.60 21.55
N THR A 188 -33.25 30.73 22.25
CA THR A 188 -32.45 30.91 23.48
C THR A 188 -33.10 30.15 24.65
N VAL A 189 -33.59 28.94 24.37
CA VAL A 189 -34.19 28.07 25.35
C VAL A 189 -33.04 27.29 25.97
N ALA A 190 -32.96 27.33 27.30
CA ALA A 190 -32.00 26.51 28.02
C ALA A 190 -32.10 25.05 27.54
N PRO A 191 -30.98 24.35 27.32
CA PRO A 191 -31.01 22.98 26.85
C PRO A 191 -31.91 22.16 27.77
N THR A 192 -32.82 21.38 27.19
CA THR A 192 -33.61 20.42 27.96
C THR A 192 -32.70 19.43 28.68
N ASP A 193 -33.20 18.74 29.69
CA ASP A 193 -32.41 17.74 30.42
C ASP A 193 -31.80 16.68 29.46
N GLU A 194 -32.54 16.31 28.42
CA GLU A 194 -32.08 15.38 27.37
C GLU A 194 -30.93 15.95 26.52
N VAL A 195 -31.00 17.23 26.13
CA VAL A 195 -29.92 17.92 25.40
C VAL A 195 -28.71 18.14 26.30
N THR A 196 -28.93 18.43 27.58
CA THR A 196 -27.87 18.57 28.58
C THR A 196 -27.14 17.25 28.81
N GLU A 197 -27.87 16.14 28.88
CA GLU A 197 -27.28 14.80 28.94
C GLU A 197 -26.49 14.46 27.67
N MET A 198 -27.01 14.84 26.49
CA MET A 198 -26.31 14.66 25.23
C MET A 198 -25.02 15.48 25.17
N ILE A 199 -25.04 16.74 25.59
CA ILE A 199 -23.85 17.59 25.72
C ILE A 199 -22.86 16.96 26.69
N ALA A 200 -23.31 16.51 27.87
CA ALA A 200 -22.45 15.85 28.85
C ALA A 200 -21.79 14.57 28.30
N ARG A 201 -22.49 13.80 27.46
CA ARG A 201 -21.91 12.64 26.75
C ARG A 201 -20.89 13.05 25.68
N LEU A 202 -21.13 14.15 24.96
CA LEU A 202 -20.22 14.67 23.93
C LEU A 202 -18.97 15.35 24.53
N GLU A 203 -19.09 15.97 25.70
CA GLU A 203 -17.99 16.59 26.46
C GLU A 203 -17.23 15.58 27.31
N GLN A 204 -17.74 14.35 27.45
CA GLN A 204 -17.08 13.30 28.20
C GLN A 204 -15.68 13.03 27.61
N THR A 205 -14.65 13.30 28.41
CA THR A 205 -13.28 13.00 28.02
C THR A 205 -13.09 11.49 27.99
N TYR A 206 -12.71 10.96 26.83
CA TYR A 206 -12.43 9.53 26.67
C TYR A 206 -11.32 9.10 27.64
N GLN A 207 -11.66 8.27 28.61
CA GLN A 207 -10.76 7.87 29.69
C GLN A 207 -9.48 7.17 29.20
N PHE A 208 -9.53 6.57 28.00
CA PHE A 208 -8.38 5.92 27.37
C PHE A 208 -7.78 6.76 26.25
N THR A 209 -7.73 8.10 26.39
CA THR A 209 -7.09 9.01 25.41
C THR A 209 -5.64 8.61 25.09
N ALA A 210 -4.92 7.95 26.00
CA ALA A 210 -3.61 7.38 25.70
C ALA A 210 -3.68 6.26 24.64
N LYS A 211 -4.72 5.41 24.65
CA LYS A 211 -4.91 4.31 23.69
C LYS A 211 -5.21 4.79 22.28
N THR A 212 -5.82 5.97 22.11
CA THR A 212 -6.06 6.53 20.77
C THR A 212 -4.78 6.94 20.06
N LYS A 213 -3.65 7.04 20.78
CA LYS A 213 -2.32 7.33 20.25
C LYS A 213 -1.49 6.07 19.99
N VAL A 214 -1.96 4.89 20.42
CA VAL A 214 -1.28 3.62 20.17
C VAL A 214 -1.66 3.15 18.77
N PRO A 215 -0.69 2.95 17.86
CA PRO A 215 -1.01 2.49 16.52
C PRO A 215 -1.52 1.03 16.57
N ALA A 216 -2.62 0.75 15.88
CA ALA A 216 -3.18 -0.60 15.79
C ALA A 216 -2.23 -1.60 15.10
N ALA A 217 -1.35 -1.10 14.22
CA ALA A 217 -0.31 -1.89 13.59
C ALA A 217 1.01 -1.12 13.56
N ALA A 218 2.12 -1.83 13.82
CA ALA A 218 3.47 -1.28 13.78
C ALA A 218 4.42 -2.22 13.03
N SER A 219 5.44 -1.67 12.36
CA SER A 219 6.47 -2.51 11.76
C SER A 219 7.47 -2.96 12.83
N VAL A 220 8.06 -4.15 12.67
CA VAL A 220 9.17 -4.63 13.52
C VAL A 220 10.29 -3.58 13.54
N THR A 221 10.62 -3.01 12.38
CA THR A 221 11.65 -1.99 12.23
C THR A 221 11.35 -0.69 12.98
N ALA A 222 10.08 -0.31 13.14
CA ALA A 222 9.73 0.92 13.85
C ALA A 222 9.84 0.74 15.37
N ARG A 223 9.38 -0.41 15.91
CA ARG A 223 9.44 -0.68 17.36
C ARG A 223 10.84 -0.95 17.87
N THR A 224 11.73 -1.47 17.02
CA THR A 224 13.12 -1.76 17.40
C THR A 224 14.03 -0.54 17.32
N LYS A 225 13.66 0.45 16.49
CA LYS A 225 14.44 1.68 16.28
C LYS A 225 13.94 2.86 17.11
N SER A 226 12.75 2.78 17.73
CA SER A 226 12.24 3.81 18.63
C SER A 226 13.11 3.89 19.90
N GLY A 227 14.01 4.88 19.96
CA GLY A 227 14.90 5.14 21.10
C GLY A 227 16.40 5.07 20.79
N ARG A 228 16.80 4.53 19.64
CA ARG A 228 18.21 4.49 19.22
C ARG A 228 18.42 5.37 17.98
N THR A 229 19.15 6.48 18.12
CA THR A 229 19.62 7.24 16.97
C THR A 229 20.64 6.41 16.22
N ALA A 230 20.46 6.27 14.90
CA ALA A 230 21.45 5.60 14.07
C ALA A 230 22.81 6.32 14.19
N PRO A 231 23.93 5.62 14.41
CA PRO A 231 25.26 6.23 14.39
C PRO A 231 25.45 7.03 13.11
N ARG A 232 25.93 8.27 13.24
CA ARG A 232 26.06 9.27 12.15
C ARG A 232 26.71 8.63 10.92
N GLY A 233 25.96 8.56 9.81
CA GLY A 233 26.45 8.05 8.52
C GLY A 233 25.49 7.17 7.69
N GLY A 234 24.30 6.84 8.20
CA GLY A 234 23.26 6.12 7.44
C GLY A 234 22.11 7.03 7.00
N PRO A 235 21.33 6.65 5.95
CA PRO A 235 20.14 7.38 5.55
C PRO A 235 19.19 7.53 6.74
N GLY A 236 18.75 8.76 6.96
CA GLY A 236 18.08 9.21 8.17
C GLY A 236 16.94 8.32 8.63
N THR A 237 16.87 8.18 9.95
CA THR A 237 15.67 8.25 10.76
C THR A 237 14.52 8.88 9.96
N GLN A 238 13.49 8.11 9.60
CA GLN A 238 12.17 8.70 9.46
C GLN A 238 11.57 8.71 10.86
N PRO A 239 11.54 9.86 11.55
CA PRO A 239 10.64 10.01 12.68
C PRO A 239 9.22 9.80 12.17
N SER A 240 8.40 9.23 13.05
CA SER A 240 6.95 9.36 13.11
C SER A 240 6.50 10.65 12.44
N VAL A 241 5.62 10.53 11.43
CA VAL A 241 4.93 11.60 10.70
C VAL A 241 5.10 12.98 11.34
N ILE A 242 6.17 13.69 10.96
CA ILE A 242 6.26 15.12 11.14
C ILE A 242 5.60 15.69 9.89
N PHE A 243 4.45 16.37 10.05
CA PHE A 243 3.87 17.21 9.00
C PHE A 243 4.86 18.34 8.70
N ASN A 244 5.80 18.08 7.79
CA ASN A 244 6.62 19.11 7.19
C ASN A 244 5.89 19.55 5.91
N PRO A 245 5.34 20.77 5.82
CA PRO A 245 4.43 21.20 4.75
C PRO A 245 5.10 21.41 3.39
N VAL A 246 6.40 21.13 3.27
CA VAL A 246 7.08 21.13 1.98
C VAL A 246 6.79 19.80 1.28
N LEU A 247 5.65 19.76 0.58
CA LEU A 247 5.35 18.71 -0.39
C LEU A 247 6.52 18.65 -1.39
N ARG A 248 7.31 17.56 -1.34
CA ARG A 248 8.30 17.31 -2.38
C ARG A 248 7.56 17.23 -3.71
N LEU A 249 8.03 17.96 -4.72
CA LEU A 249 7.44 17.89 -6.06
C LEU A 249 7.38 16.44 -6.53
N PRO A 250 6.28 16.03 -7.18
CA PRO A 250 6.18 14.73 -7.82
C PRO A 250 7.38 14.45 -8.73
N ARG A 251 8.01 13.28 -8.58
CA ARG A 251 9.27 12.89 -9.23
C ARG A 251 9.25 12.95 -10.77
N TYR A 252 8.08 13.07 -11.39
CA TYR A 252 7.94 13.21 -12.85
C TYR A 252 8.14 14.64 -13.36
N ILE A 253 8.03 15.65 -12.48
CA ILE A 253 8.18 17.08 -12.85
C ILE A 253 9.67 17.47 -12.87
N SER A 254 10.51 16.80 -12.08
CA SER A 254 11.96 16.94 -12.11
C SER A 254 12.54 16.08 -13.23
N GLY A 255 12.77 16.67 -14.41
CA GLY A 255 13.46 16.01 -15.52
C GLY A 255 14.78 15.36 -15.06
N ALA A 256 15.00 14.12 -15.51
CA ALA A 256 16.15 13.27 -15.21
C ALA A 256 16.46 13.08 -13.70
N THR A 257 15.84 12.07 -13.08
CA THR A 257 16.25 11.60 -11.75
C THR A 257 17.62 10.95 -11.81
N THR A 258 18.65 11.63 -11.29
CA THR A 258 19.84 10.97 -10.75
C THR A 258 19.41 9.96 -9.69
N ILE A 259 19.71 8.68 -9.89
CA ILE A 259 19.40 7.59 -8.96
C ILE A 259 20.12 7.86 -7.63
N SER A 260 19.36 8.12 -6.57
CA SER A 260 19.93 8.40 -5.24
C SER A 260 20.56 7.15 -4.64
N ALA A 261 21.42 7.29 -3.63
CA ALA A 261 22.01 6.15 -2.93
C ALA A 261 20.95 5.21 -2.31
N ALA A 262 19.84 5.77 -1.81
CA ALA A 262 18.72 4.99 -1.28
C ALA A 262 17.97 4.23 -2.38
N ASP A 263 17.76 4.86 -3.55
CA ASP A 263 17.16 4.16 -4.70
C ASP A 263 18.04 2.99 -5.14
N LYS A 264 19.38 3.16 -5.18
CA LYS A 264 20.32 2.07 -5.50
C LYS A 264 20.16 0.89 -4.54
N GLY A 265 20.08 1.16 -3.24
CA GLY A 265 19.87 0.12 -2.23
C GLY A 265 18.58 -0.66 -2.43
N ASN A 266 17.47 0.04 -2.70
CA ASN A 266 16.18 -0.60 -2.98
C ASN A 266 16.20 -1.43 -4.28
N ILE A 267 16.89 -0.94 -5.32
CA ILE A 267 17.05 -1.66 -6.58
C ILE A 267 17.85 -2.94 -6.35
N THR A 268 19.00 -2.86 -5.66
CA THR A 268 19.83 -4.04 -5.34
C THR A 268 19.05 -5.05 -4.49
N HIS A 269 18.27 -4.59 -3.50
CA HIS A 269 17.39 -5.47 -2.72
C HIS A 269 16.37 -6.17 -3.63
N THR A 270 15.69 -5.43 -4.50
CA THR A 270 14.71 -5.96 -5.47
C THR A 270 15.30 -7.04 -6.38
N VAL A 271 16.56 -6.88 -6.80
CA VAL A 271 17.30 -7.90 -7.56
C VAL A 271 17.46 -9.16 -6.72
N LEU A 272 18.00 -9.08 -5.50
CA LEU A 272 18.21 -10.23 -4.60
C LEU A 272 16.89 -10.98 -4.28
N GLN A 273 15.77 -10.27 -4.18
CA GLN A 273 14.45 -10.89 -3.99
C GLN A 273 14.03 -11.81 -5.15
N ARG A 274 14.54 -11.56 -6.36
CA ARG A 274 14.05 -12.18 -7.60
C ARG A 274 15.08 -13.06 -8.29
N LEU A 275 16.35 -12.97 -7.92
CA LEU A 275 17.40 -13.82 -8.49
C LEU A 275 17.04 -15.30 -8.36
N ASP A 276 17.33 -16.06 -9.39
CA ASP A 276 17.37 -17.50 -9.36
C ASP A 276 18.77 -17.95 -8.93
N PHE A 277 18.87 -18.32 -7.66
CA PHE A 277 20.13 -18.72 -7.02
C PHE A 277 20.66 -20.08 -7.50
N SER A 278 19.84 -20.87 -8.21
CA SER A 278 20.23 -22.17 -8.77
C SER A 278 21.05 -22.04 -10.06
N ARG A 279 20.92 -20.91 -10.76
CA ARG A 279 21.73 -20.56 -11.94
C ARG A 279 23.18 -20.23 -11.54
N PRO A 280 24.14 -20.15 -12.49
CA PRO A 280 25.55 -19.88 -12.20
C PRO A 280 25.78 -18.64 -11.32
N CYS A 281 24.96 -17.60 -11.47
CA CYS A 281 25.05 -16.34 -10.75
C CYS A 281 26.44 -15.66 -10.84
N ASP A 282 27.16 -15.90 -11.94
CA ASP A 282 28.30 -15.07 -12.31
C ASP A 282 27.83 -13.73 -12.89
N GLN A 283 28.74 -12.81 -13.15
CA GLN A 283 28.38 -11.47 -13.62
C GLN A 283 27.58 -11.47 -14.93
N THR A 284 27.84 -12.44 -15.82
CA THR A 284 27.13 -12.57 -17.11
C THR A 284 25.69 -13.05 -16.87
N ASP A 285 25.54 -14.09 -16.06
CA ASP A 285 24.23 -14.66 -15.69
C ASP A 285 23.38 -13.65 -14.90
N LEU A 286 23.98 -12.91 -13.97
CA LEU A 286 23.27 -11.86 -13.22
C LEU A 286 22.75 -10.73 -14.12
N MET A 287 23.53 -10.34 -15.14
CA MET A 287 23.09 -9.35 -16.13
C MET A 287 21.88 -9.88 -16.91
N GLN A 288 21.97 -11.13 -17.39
CA GLN A 288 20.88 -11.78 -18.12
C GLN A 288 19.60 -11.88 -17.28
N GLN A 289 19.72 -12.30 -16.01
CA GLN A 289 18.58 -12.34 -15.09
C GLN A 289 17.99 -10.94 -14.85
N CYS A 290 18.81 -9.89 -14.76
CA CYS A 290 18.32 -8.52 -14.64
C CYS A 290 17.61 -8.05 -15.93
N ASP A 291 18.09 -8.43 -17.11
CA ASP A 291 17.42 -8.13 -18.38
C ASP A 291 16.07 -8.85 -18.49
N GLU A 292 15.98 -10.10 -18.03
CA GLU A 292 14.71 -10.82 -17.89
C GLU A 292 13.74 -10.09 -16.95
N MET A 293 14.25 -9.55 -15.82
CA MET A 293 13.47 -8.71 -14.92
C MET A 293 13.02 -7.41 -15.59
N ALA A 294 13.84 -6.81 -16.47
CA ALA A 294 13.49 -5.62 -17.23
C ALA A 294 12.37 -5.88 -18.24
N ASN A 295 12.47 -6.98 -18.98
CA ASN A 295 11.47 -7.38 -19.97
C ASN A 295 10.12 -7.68 -19.31
N ARG A 296 10.14 -8.23 -18.09
CA ARG A 296 8.95 -8.42 -17.24
C ARG A 296 8.50 -7.17 -16.49
N ARG A 297 9.14 -6.02 -16.75
CA ARG A 297 8.86 -4.69 -16.16
C ARG A 297 8.98 -4.63 -14.64
N PHE A 298 9.81 -5.48 -14.02
CA PHE A 298 10.13 -5.39 -12.59
C PHE A 298 11.16 -4.29 -12.29
N LEU A 299 12.07 -4.03 -13.22
CA LEU A 299 13.09 -2.98 -13.13
C LEU A 299 13.18 -2.25 -14.47
N ARG A 300 13.54 -0.97 -14.46
CA ARG A 300 13.87 -0.23 -15.70
C ARG A 300 15.34 -0.44 -16.05
N ARG A 301 15.68 -0.33 -17.33
CA ARG A 301 17.07 -0.52 -17.81
C ARG A 301 18.05 0.47 -17.18
N GLU A 302 17.62 1.72 -16.92
CA GLU A 302 18.46 2.70 -16.23
C GLU A 302 18.74 2.32 -14.77
N GLN A 303 17.82 1.59 -14.14
CA GLN A 303 17.98 1.12 -12.76
C GLN A 303 18.99 -0.02 -12.67
N ILE A 304 18.99 -0.92 -13.66
CA ILE A 304 19.92 -2.06 -13.73
C ILE A 304 21.36 -1.57 -13.81
N ALA A 305 21.63 -0.51 -14.59
CA ALA A 305 22.95 0.09 -14.68
C ALA A 305 23.50 0.62 -13.33
N SER A 306 22.64 0.78 -12.31
CA SER A 306 23.03 1.25 -10.98
C SER A 306 23.30 0.13 -9.96
N VAL A 307 23.06 -1.13 -10.33
CA VAL A 307 23.26 -2.31 -9.49
C VAL A 307 24.75 -2.63 -9.36
N ASP A 308 25.22 -2.81 -8.12
CA ASP A 308 26.57 -3.33 -7.87
C ASP A 308 26.57 -4.86 -7.98
N PHE A 309 26.74 -5.35 -9.21
CA PHE A 309 26.86 -6.79 -9.48
C PHE A 309 28.05 -7.42 -8.74
N GLY A 310 29.14 -6.67 -8.55
CA GLY A 310 30.32 -7.15 -7.83
C GLY A 310 30.06 -7.43 -6.34
N ALA A 311 29.17 -6.66 -5.71
CA ALA A 311 28.73 -6.94 -4.35
C ALA A 311 27.82 -8.17 -4.28
N ILE A 312 26.95 -8.38 -5.28
CA ILE A 312 26.09 -9.56 -5.34
C ILE A 312 26.92 -10.83 -5.56
N THR A 313 27.84 -10.84 -6.54
CA THR A 313 28.71 -11.98 -6.80
C THR A 313 29.57 -12.31 -5.58
N TRP A 314 30.18 -11.28 -4.96
CA TRP A 314 30.90 -11.45 -3.70
C TRP A 314 30.05 -12.15 -2.63
N PHE A 315 28.81 -11.71 -2.42
CA PHE A 315 27.93 -12.31 -1.41
C PHE A 315 27.66 -13.78 -1.72
N LEU A 316 27.35 -14.11 -2.98
CA LEU A 316 27.06 -15.48 -3.41
C LEU A 316 28.26 -16.42 -3.25
N ASP A 317 29.48 -15.88 -3.27
CA ASP A 317 30.73 -16.59 -3.00
C ASP A 317 31.11 -16.68 -1.52
N THR A 318 30.34 -16.09 -0.60
CA THR A 318 30.57 -16.28 0.85
C THR A 318 30.06 -17.66 1.31
N PRO A 319 30.50 -18.17 2.48
CA PRO A 319 29.93 -19.38 3.05
C PRO A 319 28.40 -19.31 3.20
N THR A 320 27.86 -18.17 3.65
CA THR A 320 26.42 -17.91 3.79
C THR A 320 25.72 -17.88 2.42
N GLY A 321 26.32 -17.24 1.41
CA GLY A 321 25.81 -17.24 0.04
C GLY A 321 25.77 -18.63 -0.58
N ARG A 322 26.83 -19.42 -0.43
CA ARG A 322 26.85 -20.83 -0.86
C ARG A 322 25.80 -21.68 -0.15
N LYS A 323 25.62 -21.48 1.17
CA LYS A 323 24.57 -22.16 1.94
C LYS A 323 23.18 -21.81 1.39
N LEU A 324 22.95 -20.54 1.08
CA LEU A 324 21.70 -20.06 0.48
C LEU A 324 21.46 -20.68 -0.91
N ARG A 325 22.47 -20.77 -1.77
CA ARG A 325 22.34 -21.35 -3.12
C ARG A 325 22.08 -22.85 -3.11
N ASN A 326 22.70 -23.57 -2.18
CA ASN A 326 22.66 -25.03 -2.12
C ASN A 326 21.59 -25.58 -1.17
N CYS A 327 20.76 -24.73 -0.57
CA CYS A 327 19.75 -25.20 0.37
C CYS A 327 18.58 -25.89 -0.32
N THR A 328 18.01 -26.88 0.37
CA THR A 328 16.85 -27.63 -0.14
C THR A 328 15.58 -26.78 -0.14
N LYS A 329 15.44 -25.89 0.85
CA LYS A 329 14.24 -25.07 1.01
C LYS A 329 14.61 -23.65 1.44
N LEU A 330 14.35 -22.71 0.53
CA LEU A 330 14.53 -21.28 0.73
C LEU A 330 13.16 -20.58 0.76
N LEU A 331 12.86 -19.90 1.85
CA LEU A 331 11.74 -18.96 1.92
C LEU A 331 12.29 -17.55 1.73
N ARG A 332 11.71 -16.76 0.84
CA ARG A 332 12.13 -15.37 0.58
C ARG A 332 10.97 -14.43 0.77
N GLU A 333 11.28 -13.19 1.17
CA GLU A 333 10.27 -12.16 1.43
C GLU A 333 9.16 -12.67 2.36
N LEU A 334 9.56 -13.40 3.42
CA LEU A 334 8.63 -14.05 4.34
C LEU A 334 7.93 -13.00 5.18
N ASP A 335 6.67 -12.73 4.87
CA ASP A 335 5.81 -11.84 5.65
C ASP A 335 5.51 -12.50 7.01
N LEU A 336 5.85 -11.78 8.08
CA LEU A 336 5.67 -12.19 9.45
C LEU A 336 4.68 -11.24 10.13
N THR A 337 3.59 -11.77 10.65
CA THR A 337 2.55 -10.99 11.33
C THR A 337 2.22 -11.66 12.65
N PHE A 338 2.36 -10.93 13.76
CA PHE A 338 2.12 -11.45 15.09
C PHE A 338 1.57 -10.38 16.03
N ALA A 339 0.79 -10.80 17.01
CA ALA A 339 0.36 -9.93 18.11
C ALA A 339 1.48 -9.82 19.14
N ALA A 340 1.89 -8.60 19.46
CA ALA A 340 2.79 -8.31 20.58
C ALA A 340 2.08 -7.38 21.56
N PRO A 341 2.30 -7.48 22.88
CA PRO A 341 1.76 -6.54 23.84
C PRO A 341 2.00 -5.08 23.40
N ALA A 342 1.04 -4.19 23.63
CA ALA A 342 1.19 -2.77 23.29
C ALA A 342 2.42 -2.13 23.96
N GLU A 343 2.79 -2.68 25.11
CA GLU A 343 3.88 -2.23 25.97
C GLU A 343 5.15 -3.07 25.82
N ALA A 344 5.24 -3.95 24.83
CA ALA A 344 6.44 -4.71 24.53
C ALA A 344 7.17 -4.18 23.29
N ASP A 345 8.50 -4.25 23.27
CA ASP A 345 9.27 -4.12 22.04
C ASP A 345 8.98 -5.30 21.09
N ALA A 346 9.57 -5.29 19.89
CA ALA A 346 9.31 -6.36 18.91
C ALA A 346 9.79 -7.76 19.37
N THR A 347 10.55 -7.84 20.46
CA THR A 347 11.04 -9.08 21.06
C THR A 347 10.14 -9.61 22.19
N GLY A 348 9.12 -8.83 22.59
CA GLY A 348 8.22 -9.18 23.69
C GLY A 348 8.63 -8.58 25.04
N ASP A 349 9.62 -7.69 25.07
CA ASP A 349 10.22 -7.16 26.31
C ASP A 349 9.64 -5.77 26.67
N GLN A 350 9.42 -5.49 27.95
CA GLN A 350 8.63 -4.33 28.40
C GLN A 350 9.28 -2.98 28.03
N LEU A 351 8.63 -2.20 27.17
CA LEU A 351 8.82 -0.76 27.03
C LEU A 351 8.15 -0.07 28.23
N ARG A 352 8.97 0.41 29.17
CA ARG A 352 8.55 1.18 30.35
C ARG A 352 7.90 2.52 29.97
N ILE A 353 6.67 2.55 29.46
CA ILE A 353 5.84 3.76 29.43
C ILE A 353 4.36 3.36 29.60
N ASN A 354 3.79 3.75 30.75
CA ASN A 354 2.36 3.83 31.10
C ASN A 354 1.51 2.55 30.90
N SER A 355 1.59 1.70 31.92
CA SER A 355 0.89 0.42 32.10
C SER A 355 -0.64 0.51 32.09
N THR A 356 -1.28 -0.48 31.47
CA THR A 356 -2.55 -1.06 31.93
C THR A 356 -2.45 -2.59 32.05
N ASP A 357 -2.92 -3.15 33.16
CA ASP A 357 -2.84 -4.59 33.49
C ASP A 357 -3.74 -5.52 32.63
N ASP A 358 -4.23 -5.11 31.44
CA ASP A 358 -5.08 -5.97 30.60
C ASP A 358 -4.23 -6.77 29.58
N PRO A 359 -4.07 -8.09 29.75
CA PRO A 359 -3.25 -8.93 28.87
C PRO A 359 -3.81 -9.07 27.44
N ARG A 360 -5.00 -8.52 27.14
CA ARG A 360 -5.60 -8.52 25.79
C ARG A 360 -5.18 -7.34 24.92
N ASP A 361 -4.56 -6.31 25.50
CA ASP A 361 -4.08 -5.14 24.73
C ASP A 361 -2.80 -5.48 23.95
N SER A 362 -2.99 -5.93 22.71
CA SER A 362 -1.92 -6.27 21.78
C SER A 362 -1.95 -5.40 20.53
N VAL A 363 -0.76 -5.05 20.04
CA VAL A 363 -0.53 -4.36 18.78
C VAL A 363 -0.10 -5.38 17.75
N MET A 364 -0.63 -5.25 16.53
CA MET A 364 -0.21 -6.09 15.41
C MET A 364 1.17 -5.66 14.94
N VAL A 365 2.16 -6.54 15.07
CA VAL A 365 3.51 -6.31 14.57
C VAL A 365 3.67 -7.01 13.23
N ARG A 366 4.09 -6.25 12.22
CA ARG A 366 4.38 -6.74 10.87
C ARG A 366 5.85 -6.61 10.54
N GLY A 367 6.44 -7.68 10.03
CA GLY A 367 7.80 -7.73 9.56
C GLY A 367 7.89 -8.49 8.26
N ARG A 368 9.01 -8.34 7.57
CA ARG A 368 9.35 -9.17 6.43
C ARG A 368 10.79 -9.61 6.57
N ILE A 369 11.02 -10.91 6.45
CA ILE A 369 12.36 -11.50 6.49
C ILE A 369 12.81 -11.72 5.04
N ASP A 370 13.96 -11.18 4.67
CA ASP A 370 14.46 -11.23 3.28
C ASP A 370 14.65 -12.68 2.80
N ALA A 371 15.32 -13.52 3.61
CA ALA A 371 15.48 -14.93 3.34
C ALA A 371 15.57 -15.78 4.62
N VAL A 372 14.99 -16.97 4.58
CA VAL A 372 15.08 -18.01 5.61
C VAL A 372 15.40 -19.33 4.93
N ILE A 373 16.55 -19.92 5.27
CA ILE A 373 16.90 -21.28 4.92
C ILE A 373 16.26 -22.22 5.93
N VAL A 374 15.55 -23.23 5.45
CA VAL A 374 14.88 -24.22 6.29
C VAL A 374 15.65 -25.54 6.25
N GLU A 375 16.21 -25.93 7.39
CA GLU A 375 16.84 -27.23 7.64
C GLU A 375 15.99 -28.03 8.65
N PRO A 376 16.19 -29.36 8.80
CA PRO A 376 15.34 -30.19 9.67
C PRO A 376 15.23 -29.69 11.13
N ASP A 377 16.36 -29.30 11.72
CA ASP A 377 16.45 -28.88 13.13
C ASP A 377 16.99 -27.45 13.29
N ASN A 378 17.03 -26.67 12.21
CA ASN A 378 17.59 -25.33 12.21
C ASN A 378 16.92 -24.42 11.19
N LEU A 379 16.81 -23.13 11.53
CA LEU A 379 16.44 -22.07 10.60
C LEU A 379 17.60 -21.08 10.51
N ALA A 380 17.96 -20.64 9.30
CA ALA A 380 18.96 -19.60 9.13
C ALA A 380 18.37 -18.37 8.43
N ILE A 381 18.28 -17.26 9.16
CA ILE A 381 17.85 -15.97 8.64
C ILE A 381 19.01 -15.30 7.90
N ILE A 382 18.74 -14.77 6.72
CA ILE A 382 19.66 -13.92 5.97
C ILE A 382 18.92 -12.62 5.66
N ASP A 383 19.48 -11.49 6.12
CA ASP A 383 18.92 -10.15 5.92
C ASP A 383 19.94 -9.26 5.20
N TYR A 384 19.56 -8.68 4.06
CA TYR A 384 20.43 -7.93 3.18
C TYR A 384 20.43 -6.45 3.55
N LYS A 385 21.60 -5.93 3.94
CA LYS A 385 21.81 -4.52 4.25
C LYS A 385 22.54 -3.82 3.12
N THR A 386 21.88 -2.82 2.54
CA THR A 386 22.40 -1.97 1.46
C THR A 386 22.91 -0.62 1.97
N ASP A 387 23.06 -0.49 3.29
CA ASP A 387 23.70 0.66 3.94
C ASP A 387 25.12 0.87 3.37
N ARG A 388 25.51 2.12 3.15
CA ARG A 388 26.90 2.46 2.84
C ARG A 388 27.59 2.88 4.12
N ILE A 389 28.31 1.96 4.73
CA ILE A 389 29.08 2.20 5.96
C ILE A 389 30.55 1.81 5.76
N PRO A 390 31.48 2.46 6.48
CA PRO A 390 32.86 1.99 6.53
C PRO A 390 32.93 0.63 7.25
N ALA A 391 33.93 -0.18 6.92
CA ALA A 391 34.14 -1.50 7.54
C ALA A 391 34.21 -1.42 9.08
N SER A 392 34.80 -0.37 9.63
CA SER A 392 34.87 -0.13 11.08
C SER A 392 33.51 0.10 11.75
N GLY A 393 32.48 0.51 10.99
CA GLY A 393 31.14 0.79 11.51
C GLY A 393 30.17 -0.38 11.43
N VAL A 394 30.60 -1.56 10.97
CA VAL A 394 29.72 -2.73 10.81
C VAL A 394 29.21 -3.24 12.15
N SER A 395 30.06 -3.29 13.18
CA SER A 395 29.66 -3.75 14.52
C SER A 395 28.53 -2.90 15.10
N ASP A 396 28.70 -1.57 15.13
CA ASP A 396 27.68 -0.64 15.63
C ASP A 396 26.38 -0.71 14.82
N ARG A 397 26.50 -0.92 13.50
CA ARG A 397 25.35 -1.06 12.61
C ARG A 397 24.63 -2.39 12.83
N ALA A 398 25.37 -3.47 13.06
CA ALA A 398 24.80 -4.76 13.38
C ALA A 398 24.04 -4.70 14.72
N GLU A 399 24.62 -4.04 15.73
CA GLU A 399 23.96 -3.81 17.02
C GLU A 399 22.64 -3.03 16.88
N PHE A 400 22.60 -2.07 15.96
CA PHE A 400 21.38 -1.34 15.61
C PHE A 400 20.29 -2.23 15.00
N TYR A 401 20.66 -3.30 14.28
CA TYR A 401 19.72 -4.26 13.70
C TYR A 401 19.41 -5.46 14.62
N THR A 402 20.18 -5.67 15.69
CA THR A 402 20.00 -6.79 16.63
C THR A 402 18.55 -6.96 17.11
N PRO A 403 17.82 -5.91 17.57
CA PRO A 403 16.48 -6.13 18.08
C PRO A 403 15.48 -6.57 17.00
N GLN A 404 15.70 -6.21 15.73
CA GLN A 404 14.90 -6.71 14.60
C GLN A 404 15.15 -8.19 14.36
N ILE A 405 16.40 -8.63 14.41
CA ILE A 405 16.78 -10.03 14.23
C ILE A 405 16.27 -10.89 15.39
N GLU A 406 16.38 -10.41 16.63
CA GLU A 406 15.83 -11.11 17.80
C GLU A 406 14.31 -11.25 17.73
N ALA A 407 13.61 -10.22 17.25
CA ALA A 407 12.17 -10.31 17.00
C ALA A 407 11.84 -11.41 15.98
N TYR A 408 12.62 -11.52 14.89
CA TYR A 408 12.43 -12.59 13.92
C TYR A 408 12.73 -13.97 14.49
N ARG A 409 13.83 -14.12 15.24
CA ARG A 409 14.19 -15.38 15.91
C ARG A 409 13.09 -15.85 16.86
N ALA A 410 12.64 -14.98 17.76
CA ALA A 410 11.61 -15.30 18.75
C ALA A 410 10.31 -15.78 18.10
N ASN A 411 9.88 -15.10 17.03
CA ASN A 411 8.65 -15.46 16.33
C ASN A 411 8.79 -16.72 15.49
N LEU A 412 9.90 -16.91 14.78
CA LEU A 412 10.14 -18.16 14.05
C LEU A 412 10.16 -19.35 15.00
N ARG A 413 10.86 -19.25 16.14
CA ARG A 413 10.86 -20.28 17.19
C ARG A 413 9.45 -20.62 17.65
N ARG A 414 8.64 -19.60 17.94
CA ARG A 414 7.25 -19.77 18.39
C ARG A 414 6.36 -20.43 17.34
N MET A 415 6.54 -20.09 16.06
CA MET A 415 5.70 -20.58 14.97
C MET A 415 6.07 -21.99 14.52
N THR A 416 7.36 -22.34 14.52
CA THR A 416 7.83 -23.63 13.98
C THR A 416 8.17 -24.66 15.05
N GLY A 417 8.40 -24.23 16.30
CA GLY A 417 8.93 -25.08 17.37
C GLY A 417 10.44 -25.36 17.27
N ILE A 418 11.12 -24.89 16.21
CA ILE A 418 12.56 -25.07 16.02
C ILE A 418 13.30 -24.06 16.91
N THR A 419 14.11 -24.55 17.86
CA THR A 419 14.79 -23.71 18.86
C THR A 419 16.03 -23.02 18.30
N ARG A 420 16.74 -23.66 17.37
CA ARG A 420 17.93 -23.11 16.74
C ARG A 420 17.55 -22.23 15.55
N VAL A 421 17.77 -20.92 15.69
CA VAL A 421 17.55 -19.94 14.62
C VAL A 421 18.80 -19.07 14.46
N ASP A 422 19.68 -19.50 13.56
CA ASP A 422 20.87 -18.75 13.16
C ASP A 422 20.45 -17.48 12.38
N ALA A 423 21.26 -16.42 12.42
CA ALA A 423 20.96 -15.21 11.66
C ALA A 423 22.23 -14.49 11.22
N SER A 424 22.26 -14.07 9.95
CA SER A 424 23.37 -13.32 9.37
C SER A 424 22.86 -12.02 8.73
N LEU A 425 23.53 -10.91 9.03
CA LEU A 425 23.35 -9.62 8.38
C LEU A 425 24.38 -9.50 7.25
N VAL A 426 23.91 -9.33 6.01
CA VAL A 426 24.78 -9.25 4.83
C VAL A 426 24.93 -7.79 4.42
N PHE A 427 26.05 -7.17 4.76
CA PHE A 427 26.36 -5.81 4.34
C PHE A 427 27.04 -5.82 2.97
N LEU A 428 26.28 -5.53 1.91
CA LEU A 428 26.80 -5.48 0.53
C LEU A 428 27.84 -4.38 0.33
N SER A 429 27.80 -3.33 1.16
CA SER A 429 28.85 -2.32 1.31
C SER A 429 29.12 -2.13 2.79
N PRO A 430 30.17 -2.75 3.35
CA PRO A 430 31.50 -2.84 2.73
C PRO A 430 31.91 -4.28 2.34
N ARG A 431 30.94 -5.15 2.01
CA ARG A 431 31.16 -6.58 1.70
C ARG A 431 31.59 -7.37 2.93
N ILE A 432 30.73 -7.36 3.95
CA ILE A 432 30.92 -8.11 5.20
C ILE A 432 29.65 -8.87 5.52
N VAL A 433 29.81 -10.15 5.87
CA VAL A 433 28.74 -10.95 6.50
C VAL A 433 28.98 -10.90 8.01
N TRP A 434 28.00 -10.41 8.75
CA TRP A 434 28.01 -10.37 10.19
C TRP A 434 27.06 -11.44 10.74
N ASP A 435 27.61 -12.47 11.37
CA ASP A 435 26.81 -13.48 12.05
C ASP A 435 26.32 -12.92 13.39
N ALA A 436 25.00 -12.74 13.51
CA ALA A 436 24.39 -12.19 14.70
C ALA A 436 24.51 -13.22 15.84
N PRO A 437 25.16 -12.88 16.97
CA PRO A 437 25.30 -13.80 18.09
C PRO A 437 23.92 -14.21 18.60
N ILE A 438 23.77 -15.46 19.03
CA ILE A 438 22.55 -15.90 19.72
C ILE A 438 22.66 -15.37 21.15
N VAL A 439 21.85 -14.37 21.49
CA VAL A 439 21.76 -13.90 22.87
C VAL A 439 20.84 -14.86 23.62
N GLU A 440 21.42 -15.88 24.25
CA GLU A 440 20.70 -16.64 25.27
C GLU A 440 20.48 -15.71 26.46
N ARG A 441 19.30 -15.11 26.54
CA ARG A 441 18.89 -14.34 27.72
C ARG A 441 18.56 -15.36 28.81
N SER A 442 19.41 -15.39 29.83
CA SER A 442 19.27 -16.15 31.09
C SER A 442 18.03 -15.78 31.87
#